data_AF-A0A1B8WKC6-F1
#
_entry.id   AF-A0A1B8WKC6-F1
#
_cell.length_a   1.000
_cell.length_b   1.000
_cell.length_c   1.000
_cell.angle_alpha   90.00
_cell.angle_beta   90.00
_cell.angle_gamma   90.00
#
_symmetry.space_group_name_H-M   'P 1'
#
loop_
_entity.id
_entity.type
_entity.pdbx_description
1 polymer ?
#
loop_
_entity_poly.entity_id
_entity_poly.type
_entity_poly.pdbx_seq_one_letter_code
_entity_poly.pdbx_strand_id
1 'polypeptide(L)' 'MTYESFRRNSQKEYLGFCEQKGYIYSVMLDAGRYAVVALRNAEITILITYSVHASPIFR' A
#
# COMPACT_ATOMS: atom_id res chain seq x y z
N MET A 1 8.28 -2.44 5.35
CA MET A 1 8.60 -2.29 3.90
C MET A 1 9.73 -1.27 3.78
N THR A 2 10.77 -1.53 2.97
CA THR A 2 11.82 -0.55 2.67
C THR A 2 11.47 0.27 1.41
N TYR A 3 12.07 1.44 1.23
CA TYR A 3 11.87 2.25 0.03
C TYR A 3 12.19 1.49 -1.27
N GLU A 4 13.27 0.70 -1.31
CA GLU A 4 13.62 -0.09 -2.49
C GLU A 4 12.55 -1.14 -2.82
N SER A 5 12.03 -1.83 -1.80
CA SER A 5 10.95 -2.81 -1.99
C SER A 5 9.67 -2.16 -2.51
N PHE A 6 9.31 -0.97 -2.00
CA PHE A 6 8.18 -0.18 -2.51
C PHE A 6 8.40 0.30 -3.95
N ARG A 7 9.59 0.84 -4.25
CA ARG A 7 9.92 1.35 -5.58
C ARG A 7 9.81 0.25 -6.62
N ARG A 8 10.27 -0.96 -6.30
CA ARG A 8 10.20 -2.15 -7.18
C ARG A 8 8.84 -2.83 -7.20
N ASN A 9 7.95 -2.54 -6.24
CA ASN A 9 6.61 -3.13 -6.21
C ASN A 9 5.80 -2.68 -7.43
N SER A 10 5.47 -3.59 -8.34
CA SER A 10 4.69 -3.31 -9.55
C SER A 10 3.19 -3.25 -9.29
N GLN A 11 2.74 -3.68 -8.11
CA GLN A 11 1.35 -3.70 -7.66
C GLN A 11 1.10 -2.66 -6.57
N LYS A 12 1.57 -1.44 -6.84
CA LYS A 12 1.27 -0.26 -6.03
C LYS A 12 0.31 0.65 -6.77
N GLU A 13 -0.66 1.19 -6.05
CA GLU A 13 -1.68 2.08 -6.57
C GLU A 13 -1.66 3.39 -5.78
N TYR A 14 -1.64 4.52 -6.48
CA TYR A 14 -1.69 5.83 -5.85
C TYR A 14 -3.12 6.13 -5.36
N LEU A 15 -3.27 6.46 -4.08
CA LEU A 15 -4.57 6.75 -3.46
C LEU A 15 -4.79 8.25 -3.25
N GLY A 16 -3.72 9.03 -3.10
CA GLY A 16 -3.82 10.47 -2.88
C GLY A 16 -2.66 11.07 -2.10
N PHE A 17 -2.79 12.34 -1.75
CA PHE A 17 -1.80 13.08 -0.97
C PHE A 17 -2.45 13.61 0.31
N CYS A 18 -1.74 13.47 1.43
CA CYS A 18 -2.11 14.03 2.72
C CYS A 18 -0.95 14.89 3.24
N GLU A 19 -1.19 16.18 3.53
CA GLU A 19 -0.14 17.13 3.91
C GLU A 19 0.73 16.65 5.10
N GLN A 20 0.10 16.01 6.09
CA GLN A 20 0.81 15.51 7.27
C GLN A 20 1.62 14.23 6.99
N LYS A 21 1.22 13.41 6.02
CA LYS A 21 1.77 12.06 5.81
C LYS A 21 2.53 11.88 4.51
N GLY A 22 2.35 12.76 3.52
CA GLY A 22 2.90 12.65 2.18
C GLY A 22 2.00 11.89 1.22
N TYR A 23 2.62 11.19 0.27
CA TYR A 23 1.92 10.45 -0.78
C TYR A 23 1.43 9.11 -0.25
N ILE A 24 0.17 8.79 -0.49
CA ILE A 24 -0.48 7.58 0.01
C ILE A 24 -0.65 6.59 -1.13
N TYR A 25 -0.27 5.33 -0.87
CA TYR A 25 -0.39 4.24 -1.83
C TYR A 25 -1.02 3.02 -1.18
N SER A 26 -1.78 2.25 -1.95
CA SER A 26 -2.03 0.84 -1.67
C SER A 26 -0.90 0.03 -2.28
N VAL A 27 -0.40 -0.99 -1.58
CA VAL A 27 0.64 -1.90 -2.07
C VAL A 27 0.29 -3.33 -1.73
N MET A 28 0.45 -4.26 -2.67
CA MET A 28 0.39 -5.68 -2.35
C MET A 28 1.67 -6.08 -1.60
N LEU A 29 1.52 -6.66 -0.41
CA LEU A 29 2.62 -7.21 0.37
C LEU A 29 2.91 -8.65 -0.06
N ASP A 30 1.86 -9.47 -0.07
CA ASP A 30 1.86 -10.89 -0.44
C ASP A 30 0.52 -11.23 -1.11
N ALA A 31 0.35 -12.46 -1.63
CA ALA A 31 -0.89 -12.89 -2.25
C ALA A 31 -2.12 -12.63 -1.34
N GLY A 32 -3.00 -11.71 -1.77
CA GLY A 32 -4.21 -11.33 -1.03
C GLY A 32 -3.99 -10.43 0.19
N ARG A 33 -2.74 -10.05 0.51
CA ARG A 33 -2.40 -9.14 1.62
C ARG A 33 -1.89 -7.82 1.09
N TYR A 34 -2.47 -6.74 1.60
CA TYR A 34 -2.20 -5.38 1.16
C TYR A 34 -1.87 -4.48 2.34
N ALA A 35 -1.20 -3.38 2.06
CA ALA A 35 -1.03 -2.30 3.00
C ALA A 35 -1.32 -0.95 2.35
N VAL A 36 -1.91 -0.04 3.14
CA VAL A 36 -1.89 1.39 2.83
C VAL A 36 -0.63 1.96 3.46
N VAL A 37 0.21 2.59 2.64
CA VAL A 37 1.48 3.18 3.06
C VAL A 37 1.53 4.66 2.74
N ALA A 38 2.20 5.42 3.60
CA ALA A 38 2.57 6.80 3.34
C ALA A 38 4.06 6.87 2.96
N LEU A 39 4.37 7.61 1.89
CA LEU A 39 5.71 7.92 1.44
C LEU A 39 6.00 9.40 1.65
N ARG A 40 7.04 9.70 2.44
CA ARG A 40 7.54 11.05 2.66
C ARG A 40 9.05 11.02 2.81
N ASN A 41 9.78 11.81 2.01
CA ASN A 41 11.25 11.90 2.09
C ASN A 41 11.95 10.52 2.03
N ALA A 42 11.49 9.64 1.13
CA ALA A 42 11.93 8.24 1.00
C ALA A 42 11.65 7.34 2.22
N GLU A 43 11.01 7.85 3.28
CA GLU A 43 10.52 7.06 4.40
C GLU A 43 9.14 6.49 4.09
N ILE A 44 8.94 5.23 4.44
CA ILE A 44 7.68 4.52 4.25
C ILE A 44 7.09 4.16 5.59
N THR A 45 5.90 4.68 5.87
CA THR A 45 5.12 4.34 7.06
C THR A 45 3.94 3.49 6.65
N ILE A 46 3.77 2.33 7.28
CA ILE A 46 2.56 1.51 7.13
C ILE A 46 1.45 2.15 7.96
N LEU A 47 0.33 2.49 7.31
CA LEU A 47 -0.83 3.07 7.97
C LEU A 47 -1.87 2.01 8.32
N ILE A 48 -2.14 1.10 7.38
CA ILE A 48 -3.14 0.04 7.51
C ILE A 48 -2.60 -1.22 6.85
N THR A 49 -2.80 -2.39 7.45
CA THR A 49 -2.61 -3.69 6.80
C THR A 49 -3.95 -4.40 6.72
N TYR A 50 -4.29 -4.94 5.55
CA TYR A 50 -5.55 -5.63 5.34
C TYR A 50 -5.39 -6.84 4.43
N SER A 51 -6.34 -7.78 4.50
CA SER A 51 -6.41 -8.94 3.61
C SER A 51 -7.68 -8.83 2.77
N VAL A 52 -7.56 -9.08 1.47
CA VAL A 52 -8.70 -9.13 0.56
C VAL A 52 -9.17 -10.58 0.49
N HIS A 53 -10.43 -10.79 0.87
CA HIS A 53 -11.09 -12.08 0.73
C HIS A 53 -12.07 -11.99 -0.43
N ALA A 54 -11.96 -12.92 -1.39
CA ALA A 54 -12.98 -13.04 -2.42
C ALA A 54 -14.31 -13.40 -1.76
N SER A 55 -15.30 -12.52 -1.87
CA SER A 55 -16.65 -12.86 -1.43
C SER A 55 -17.23 -13.90 -2.38
N PRO A 56 -17.71 -15.05 -1.88
CA PRO A 56 -18.38 -16.04 -2.72
C PRO A 56 -19.71 -15.53 -3.30
N ILE A 57 -20.19 -14.36 -2.84
CA ILE A 57 -21.49 -13.79 -3.22
C ILE A 57 -21.45 -13.13 -4.61
N PHE A 58 -20.27 -12.69 -5.07
CA PHE A 58 -20.10 -12.09 -6.41
C PHE A 58 -19.18 -12.98 -7.24
N ARG A 59 -19.75 -14.05 -7.82
CA ARG A 59 -19.14 -14.86 -8.89
C ARG A 59 -20.10 -14.95 -10.07
#